data_AF-A0A246GF10-F1
#
_entry.id   AF-A0A246GF10-F1
#
_cell.length_a   1.000
_cell.length_b   1.000
_cell.length_c   1.000
_cell.angle_alpha   90.00
_cell.angle_beta   90.00
_cell.angle_gamma   90.00
#
_symmetry.space_group_name_H-M   'P 1'
#
loop_
_entity.id
_entity.type
_entity.pdbx_description
1 polymer ?
#
loop_
_entity_poly.entity_id
_entity_poly.type
_entity_poly.pdbx_seq_one_letter_code
_entity_poly.pdbx_strand_id
1 'polypeptide(L)' 'MAYNKKNLYKRIIEIQDITIHEKYQKGLTQKEIYWNIIYPKFKICERTFSSYLGTPAKQELKKMSQAEQSHNQLTLFNI' A
#
# COMPACT_ATOMS: atom_id res chain seq x y z
N MET A 1 7.09 7.49 -17.38
CA MET A 1 6.47 6.74 -16.26
C MET A 1 5.72 7.71 -15.35
N ALA A 2 4.39 7.82 -15.49
CA ALA A 2 3.61 8.59 -14.53
C ALA A 2 3.53 7.80 -13.20
N TYR A 3 3.73 8.48 -12.07
CA TYR A 3 3.58 7.89 -10.73
C TYR A 3 2.12 7.45 -10.54
N ASN A 4 1.83 6.18 -10.85
CA ASN A 4 0.49 5.64 -10.69
C ASN A 4 0.20 5.46 -9.19
N LYS A 5 -0.65 6.33 -8.64
CA LYS A 5 -1.09 6.26 -7.23
C LYS A 5 -1.62 4.88 -6.86
N LYS A 6 -2.24 4.15 -7.79
CA LYS A 6 -2.69 2.77 -7.61
C LYS A 6 -1.55 1.83 -7.26
N ASN A 7 -0.42 1.93 -7.96
CA ASN A 7 0.76 1.10 -7.71
C ASN A 7 1.45 1.47 -6.40
N LEU A 8 1.46 2.77 -6.06
CA LEU A 8 1.95 3.22 -4.76
C LEU A 8 1.11 2.62 -3.62
N TYR A 9 -0.22 2.69 -3.69
CA TYR A 9 -1.08 2.12 -2.65
C TYR A 9 -0.97 0.60 -2.55
N LYS A 10 -0.86 -0.13 -3.67
CA LYS A 10 -0.58 -1.57 -3.66
C LYS A 10 0.72 -1.89 -2.90
N ARG A 11 1.79 -1.13 -3.17
CA ARG A 11 3.07 -1.29 -2.49
C ARG A 11 2.98 -0.97 -1.00
N ILE A 12 2.23 0.07 -0.61
CA ILE A 12 1.99 0.39 0.80
C ILE A 12 1.25 -0.75 1.51
N ILE A 13 0.21 -1.29 0.87
CA ILE A 13 -0.56 -2.43 1.41
C ILE A 13 0.34 -3.64 1.61
N GLU A 14 1.21 -3.97 0.65
CA GLU A 14 2.15 -5.07 0.78
C GLU A 14 3.07 -4.90 2.01
N ILE A 15 3.61 -3.68 2.21
CA ILE A 15 4.45 -3.36 3.37
C ILE A 15 3.66 -3.50 4.69
N GLN A 16 2.42 -3.01 4.71
CA GLN A 16 1.54 -3.13 5.88
C GLN A 16 1.25 -4.60 6.21
N ASP A 17 0.91 -5.41 5.22
CA ASP A 17 0.57 -6.83 5.42
C ASP A 17 1.78 -7.64 5.90
N ILE A 18 2.98 -7.39 5.34
CA ILE A 18 4.25 -7.97 5.85
C ILE A 18 4.47 -7.55 7.30
N THR A 19 4.31 -6.27 7.62
CA THR A 19 4.56 -5.75 8.97
C THR A 19 3.61 -6.36 9.99
N ILE A 20 2.33 -6.49 9.64
CA ILE A 20 1.30 -7.14 10.47
C ILE A 20 1.68 -8.61 10.68
N HIS A 21 1.97 -9.35 9.60
CA HIS A 21 2.34 -10.76 9.68
C HIS A 21 3.54 -10.98 10.61
N GLU A 22 4.63 -10.24 10.40
CA GLU A 22 5.86 -10.41 11.17
C GLU A 22 5.71 -9.98 12.63
N LYS A 23 4.92 -8.93 12.89
CA LYS A 23 4.61 -8.48 14.25
C LYS A 23 3.77 -9.51 15.02
N TYR A 24 2.71 -10.05 14.42
CA TYR A 24 1.79 -10.95 15.12
C TYR A 24 2.27 -12.40 15.15
N GLN A 25 2.97 -12.88 14.11
CA GLN A 25 3.43 -14.27 14.05
C GLN A 25 4.78 -14.47 14.75
N LYS A 26 5.68 -13.47 14.67
CA LYS A 26 7.04 -13.59 15.22
C LYS A 26 7.32 -12.66 16.39
N GLY A 27 6.39 -11.79 16.76
CA GLY A 27 6.56 -10.85 17.87
C GLY A 27 7.60 -9.76 17.61
N LEU A 28 8.01 -9.54 16.35
CA LEU A 28 9.07 -8.60 16.02
C LEU A 28 8.61 -7.15 16.22
N THR A 29 9.54 -6.30 16.67
CA THR A 29 9.33 -4.87 16.75
C THR A 29 9.32 -4.22 15.36
N GLN A 30 8.70 -3.07 15.24
CA GLN A 30 8.68 -2.31 13.97
C GLN A 30 10.10 -1.97 13.47
N LYS A 31 11.03 -1.72 14.39
CA LYS A 31 12.43 -1.43 14.07
C LYS A 31 13.12 -2.65 13.46
N GLU A 32 12.93 -3.83 14.04
CA GLU A 32 13.49 -5.09 13.52
C GLU A 32 12.89 -5.44 12.15
N ILE A 33 11.57 -5.32 12.01
CA ILE A 33 10.86 -5.53 10.74
C ILE A 33 11.42 -4.58 9.67
N TYR A 34 11.64 -3.31 10.02
CA TYR A 34 12.23 -2.34 9.10
C TYR A 34 13.62 -2.76 8.62
N TRP A 35 14.55 -3.02 9.54
CA TRP A 35 15.94 -3.32 9.18
C TRP A 35 16.11 -4.68 8.50
N ASN A 36 15.40 -5.70 8.96
CA ASN A 36 15.60 -7.07 8.50
C ASN A 36 14.80 -7.41 7.24
N ILE A 37 13.66 -6.75 7.00
CA ILE A 37 12.69 -7.17 5.98
C ILE A 37 12.36 -6.04 5.01
N ILE A 38 11.96 -4.87 5.53
CA ILE A 38 11.46 -3.80 4.67
C ILE A 38 12.59 -3.08 3.93
N TYR A 39 13.64 -2.65 4.63
CA TYR A 39 14.76 -1.94 4.00
C TYR A 39 15.45 -2.78 2.92
N PRO A 40 15.79 -4.07 3.15
CA PRO A 40 16.42 -4.91 2.12
C PRO A 40 15.57 -5.06 0.86
N LYS A 41 14.24 -5.22 0.99
CA LYS A 41 13.32 -5.47 -0.12
C LYS A 41 12.88 -4.20 -0.84
N PHE A 42 12.48 -3.18 -0.10
CA PHE A 42 11.82 -1.99 -0.66
C PHE A 42 12.76 -0.80 -0.82
N LYS A 43 13.93 -0.79 -0.16
CA LYS A 43 14.91 0.31 -0.23
C LYS A 43 14.30 1.68 0.10
N ILE A 44 13.38 1.70 1.07
CA ILE A 44 12.77 2.93 1.59
C ILE A 44 13.43 3.30 2.92
N CYS A 45 13.49 4.59 3.24
CA CYS A 45 13.96 5.03 4.54
C CYS A 45 12.90 4.80 5.63
N GLU A 46 13.35 4.79 6.89
CA GLU A 46 12.50 4.54 8.06
C GLU A 46 11.34 5.54 8.17
N ARG A 47 11.60 6.81 7.83
CA ARG A 47 10.56 7.85 7.79
C ARG A 47 9.43 7.48 6.83
N THR A 48 9.77 7.04 5.61
CA THR A 48 8.80 6.61 4.61
C THR A 48 8.04 5.38 5.06
N PHE A 49 8.73 4.42 5.69
CA PHE A 49 8.08 3.25 6.29
C PHE A 49 7.03 3.64 7.33
N SER A 50 7.37 4.52 8.28
CA SER A 50 6.43 5.02 9.28
C SER A 50 5.23 5.75 8.64
N SER A 51 5.48 6.59 7.63
CA SER A 51 4.39 7.23 6.87
C SER A 51 3.47 6.22 6.20
N TYR A 52 4.03 5.15 5.61
CA TYR A 52 3.26 4.10 4.95
C TYR A 52 2.40 3.30 5.93
N LEU A 53 2.88 3.02 7.14
CA LEU A 53 2.07 2.36 8.17
C LEU A 53 0.85 3.19 8.59
N GLY A 54 0.96 4.52 8.62
CA GLY A 54 -0.17 5.43 8.91
C GLY A 54 -1.07 5.75 7.72
N THR A 55 -0.72 5.31 6.50
CA THR A 55 -1.47 5.67 5.29
C THR A 55 -2.70 4.75 5.11
N PRO A 56 -3.92 5.28 4.90
CA PRO A 56 -5.13 4.48 4.68
C PRO A 56 -5.21 3.88 3.26
N ALA A 57 -4.16 3.18 2.82
CA ALA A 57 -3.98 2.73 1.44
C ALA A 57 -5.08 1.78 0.94
N LYS A 58 -5.60 0.88 1.80
CA LYS A 58 -6.70 -0.03 1.45
C LYS A 58 -7.99 0.74 1.08
N GLN A 59 -8.32 1.77 1.86
CA GLN A 59 -9.51 2.60 1.62
C GLN A 59 -9.35 3.43 0.34
N GLU A 60 -8.18 4.06 0.15
CA GLU A 60 -7.91 4.87 -1.03
C GLU A 60 -7.91 4.04 -2.31
N LEU A 61 -7.34 2.84 -2.28
CA LEU A 61 -7.38 1.92 -3.43
C LEU A 61 -8.82 1.51 -3.79
N LYS A 62 -9.67 1.28 -2.78
CA LYS A 62 -11.10 0.96 -2.99
C LYS A 62 -11.85 2.12 -3.65
N LYS A 63 -11.64 3.36 -3.16
CA LYS A 63 -12.24 4.57 -3.75
C LYS A 63 -11.84 4.73 -5.22
N MET A 64 -10.56 4.52 -5.54
CA MET A 64 -10.06 4.58 -6.92
C MET A 64 -10.71 3.52 -7.81
N SER A 65 -10.83 2.28 -7.32
CA SER A 65 -11.48 1.21 -8.06
C SER A 65 -12.96 1.48 -8.33
N GLN A 66 -13.66 2.08 -7.37
CA GLN A 66 -15.07 2.47 -7.53
C GLN A 66 -15.23 3.60 -8.54
N ALA A 67 -14.36 4.63 -8.48
CA ALA A 67 -14.38 5.72 -9.45
C ALA A 67 -14.10 5.25 -10.89
N GLU A 68 -13.15 4.32 -11.08
CA GLU A 68 -12.88 3.69 -12.38
C GLU A 68 -14.11 2.91 -12.90
N GLN A 69 -14.82 2.19 -12.03
CA GLN A 69 -16.04 1.44 -12.40
C GLN A 69 -17.19 2.37 -12.79
N SER A 70 -17.44 3.44 -12.03
CA SER A 70 -18.48 4.44 -12.34
C SER A 70 -18.23 5.15 -13.67
N HIS A 71 -16.96 5.49 -13.97
CA HIS A 71 -16.60 6.10 -15.24
C HIS A 71 -16.88 5.17 -16.43
N ASN A 72 -16.54 3.88 -16.31
CA ASN A 72 -16.77 2.90 -17.38
C ASN A 72 -18.25 2.59 -17.62
N GLN A 73 -19.11 2.71 -16.60
CA GLN A 73 -20.55 2.53 -16.76
C GLN A 73 -21.16 3.66 -17.60
N LEU A 74 -20.77 4.91 -17.36
CA LEU A 74 -21.26 6.07 -18.13
C LEU A 74 -20.90 6.00 -19.62
N THR A 75 -19.76 5.40 -19.98
CA THR A 75 -19.36 5.24 -21.38
C THR A 75 -20.13 4.12 -22.10
N LEU A 76 -20.63 3.12 -21.37
CA LEU A 76 -21.39 1.99 -21.94
C LEU A 76 -22.85 2.36 -22.27
N PHE A 77 -23.42 3.37 -21.62
CA PHE A 77 -24.79 3.84 -21.87
C PHE A 77 -24.88 4.93 -22.96
N ASN A 78 -23.76 5.36 -23.55
CA ASN A 78 -23.69 6.40 -24.58
C ASN A 78 -23.50 5.84 -26.01
N ILE A 79 -23.87 4.57 -26.26
CA ILE A 79 -23.81 3.92 -27.59
C ILE A 79 -25.22 3.58 -28.06
#